data_AF-A0A267DR11-F1
#
_entry.id   AF-A0A267DR11-F1
#
_cell.length_a   1.000
_cell.length_b   1.000
_cell.length_c   1.000
_cell.angle_alpha   90.00
_cell.angle_beta   90.00
_cell.angle_gamma   90.00
#
_symmetry.space_group_name_H-M   'P 1'
#
loop_
_entity.id
_entity.type
_entity.pdbx_description
1 polymer ?
#
loop_
_entity_poly.entity_id
_entity_poly.type
_entity_poly.pdbx_seq_one_letter_code
_entity_poly.pdbx_strand_id
1 'polypeptide(L)'
;MDAAEKIYEAFRQVTKSPIKAIVYTHNHQDHVNGAEAFLKDVDGNSSVHIWSHRSLIDIFRLTNYVTGPIIYKRAMRQFGALIERENTPNSGIGFSLNLGQKQFRSGFVPPNRFLDGAEADVTIAGLKLKLVHIPGETDDQIAVYWPEKEALFCADDVYKAFPNLYAIRGTPFAAWNCGRSRWIECTRSMPSTWFPVIPDPLWERRRSRNCC
;
A
#
# COMPACT_ATOMS: atom_id res chain seq x y z
N MET A 1 -4.92 -1.27 -13.58
CA MET A 1 -4.31 -0.13 -14.26
C MET A 1 -5.23 1.08 -14.40
N ASP A 2 -6.45 0.93 -14.92
CA ASP A 2 -7.33 2.06 -15.26
C ASP A 2 -7.60 3.04 -14.10
N ALA A 3 -7.75 2.53 -12.88
CA ALA A 3 -7.88 3.37 -11.69
C ALA A 3 -6.61 4.20 -11.43
N ALA A 4 -5.43 3.60 -11.57
CA ALA A 4 -4.15 4.30 -11.38
C ALA A 4 -3.92 5.38 -12.45
N GLU A 5 -4.37 5.16 -13.69
CA GLU A 5 -4.30 6.16 -14.76
C GLU A 5 -5.17 7.38 -14.46
N LYS A 6 -6.40 7.17 -13.99
CA LYS A 6 -7.28 8.28 -13.56
C LYS A 6 -6.67 9.07 -12.39
N ILE A 7 -6.06 8.37 -11.43
CA ILE A 7 -5.37 9.02 -10.31
C ILE A 7 -4.15 9.79 -10.81
N TYR A 8 -3.35 9.22 -11.72
CA TYR A 8 -2.21 9.90 -12.33
C TYR A 8 -2.63 11.20 -13.05
N GLU A 9 -3.69 11.15 -13.86
CA GLU A 9 -4.25 12.31 -14.53
C GLU A 9 -4.69 13.39 -13.54
N ALA A 10 -5.35 13.00 -12.44
CA ALA A 10 -5.73 13.92 -11.37
C ALA A 10 -4.51 14.57 -10.69
N PHE A 11 -3.45 13.81 -10.40
CA PHE A 11 -2.19 14.35 -9.88
C PHE A 11 -1.55 15.35 -10.85
N ARG A 12 -1.63 15.10 -12.17
CA ARG A 12 -1.10 16.00 -13.20
C ARG A 12 -1.86 17.33 -13.31
N GLN A 13 -3.10 17.39 -12.85
CA GLN A 13 -3.81 18.67 -12.69
C GLN A 13 -3.27 19.51 -11.51
N VAL A 14 -2.62 18.87 -10.53
CA VAL A 14 -2.08 19.53 -9.33
C VAL A 14 -0.58 19.85 -9.47
N THR A 15 0.20 18.96 -10.10
CA THR A 15 1.65 19.11 -10.21
C THR A 15 2.25 18.53 -11.49
N LYS A 16 3.26 19.23 -12.02
CA LYS A 16 4.10 18.77 -13.15
C LYS A 16 5.46 18.23 -12.70
N SER A 17 5.71 18.12 -11.40
CA SER A 17 6.99 17.62 -10.89
C SER A 17 7.28 16.20 -11.41
N PRO A 18 8.55 15.88 -11.74
CA PRO A 18 8.92 14.55 -12.18
C PRO A 18 8.77 13.54 -11.06
N ILE A 19 8.33 12.33 -11.39
CA ILE A 19 8.34 11.20 -10.45
C ILE A 19 9.80 10.75 -10.27
N LYS A 20 10.28 10.74 -9.02
CA LYS A 20 11.65 10.31 -8.67
C LYS A 20 11.70 8.97 -7.96
N ALA A 21 10.62 8.60 -7.26
CA ALA A 21 10.50 7.30 -6.66
C ALA A 21 9.05 6.81 -6.58
N ILE A 22 8.90 5.49 -6.54
CA ILE A 22 7.69 4.77 -6.15
C ILE A 22 8.08 3.88 -4.97
N VAL A 23 7.22 3.79 -3.96
CA VAL A 23 7.44 2.89 -2.81
C VAL A 23 6.28 1.91 -2.77
N TYR A 24 6.57 0.63 -2.94
CA TYR A 24 5.62 -0.43 -2.63
C TYR A 24 5.65 -0.69 -1.15
N THR A 25 4.53 -0.43 -0.50
CA THR A 25 4.33 -0.70 0.91
C THR A 25 4.34 -2.20 1.18
N HIS A 26 3.68 -3.00 0.34
CA HIS A 26 3.72 -4.48 0.39
C HIS A 26 3.17 -5.11 -0.90
N ASN A 27 3.23 -6.45 -1.00
CA ASN A 27 2.96 -7.23 -2.21
C ASN A 27 1.50 -7.25 -2.69
N HIS A 28 0.54 -6.68 -1.96
CA HIS A 28 -0.85 -6.78 -2.39
C HIS A 28 -1.11 -6.01 -3.70
N GLN A 29 -2.01 -6.58 -4.51
CA GLN A 29 -2.26 -6.15 -5.89
C GLN A 29 -2.70 -4.69 -5.99
N ASP A 30 -3.47 -4.22 -5.03
CA ASP A 30 -3.96 -2.85 -4.89
C ASP A 30 -2.85 -1.85 -4.51
N HIS A 31 -1.68 -2.32 -4.06
CA HIS A 31 -0.52 -1.49 -3.74
C HIS A 31 0.54 -1.47 -4.86
N VAL A 32 0.59 -2.51 -5.71
CA VAL A 32 1.69 -2.67 -6.67
C VAL A 32 1.26 -2.63 -8.15
N ASN A 33 0.02 -3.00 -8.50
CA ASN A 33 -0.38 -3.17 -9.91
C ASN A 33 -0.73 -1.87 -10.65
N GLY A 34 -0.57 -0.71 -10.01
CA GLY A 34 -0.82 0.60 -10.61
C GLY A 34 0.43 1.36 -11.05
N ALA A 35 1.62 0.84 -10.77
CA ALA A 35 2.88 1.58 -10.84
C ALA A 35 3.21 2.10 -12.24
N GLU A 36 2.98 1.29 -13.27
CA GLU A 36 3.25 1.64 -14.67
C GLU A 36 2.55 2.95 -15.08
N ALA A 37 1.37 3.24 -14.54
CA ALA A 37 0.62 4.46 -14.86
C ALA A 37 1.40 5.73 -14.47
N PHE A 38 2.22 5.67 -13.42
CA PHE A 38 3.03 6.78 -12.91
C PHE A 38 4.38 6.94 -13.62
N LEU A 39 4.73 6.01 -14.52
CA LEU A 39 5.99 6.03 -15.27
C LEU A 39 5.83 6.54 -16.72
N LYS A 40 4.62 6.86 -17.16
CA LYS A 40 4.34 7.26 -18.55
C LYS A 40 5.15 8.46 -19.04
N ASP A 41 5.38 9.44 -18.17
CA ASP A 41 6.10 10.68 -18.51
C ASP A 41 7.54 10.68 -17.98
N VAL A 42 8.05 9.53 -17.58
CA VAL A 42 9.44 9.36 -17.16
C VAL A 42 10.28 9.14 -18.42
N ASP A 43 11.20 10.07 -18.67
CA ASP A 43 12.17 9.93 -19.76
C ASP A 43 12.98 8.63 -19.58
N GLY A 44 13.26 7.91 -20.66
CA GLY A 44 13.98 6.64 -20.64
C GLY A 44 15.40 6.73 -20.06
N ASN A 45 15.98 7.94 -20.04
CA ASN A 45 17.26 8.22 -19.41
C ASN A 45 17.17 8.55 -17.90
N SER A 46 15.96 8.74 -17.36
CA SER A 46 15.75 9.02 -15.94
C SER A 46 15.59 7.72 -15.14
N SER A 47 16.44 7.53 -14.13
CA SER A 47 16.27 6.42 -13.19
C SER A 47 15.24 6.77 -12.11
N VAL A 48 14.07 6.12 -12.15
CA VAL A 48 13.11 6.14 -11.05
C VAL A 48 13.47 5.05 -10.07
N HIS A 49 13.56 5.39 -8.79
CA HIS A 49 13.77 4.42 -7.72
C HIS A 49 12.43 3.77 -7.35
N ILE A 50 12.32 2.46 -7.54
CA ILE A 50 11.14 1.68 -7.15
C ILE A 50 11.57 0.86 -5.94
N TRP A 51 11.16 1.31 -4.75
CA TRP A 51 11.49 0.72 -3.47
C TRP A 51 10.46 -0.32 -3.04
N SER A 52 10.92 -1.39 -2.41
CA SER A 52 10.10 -2.35 -1.67
C SER A 52 10.89 -2.98 -0.53
N HIS A 53 10.27 -3.80 0.30
CA HIS A 53 11.03 -4.79 1.08
C HIS A 53 11.63 -5.85 0.15
N ARG A 54 12.75 -6.46 0.56
CA ARG A 54 13.43 -7.48 -0.26
C ARG A 54 12.58 -8.71 -0.57
N SER A 55 11.75 -9.15 0.37
CA SER A 55 10.91 -10.35 0.18
C SER A 55 9.67 -10.12 -0.70
N LEU A 56 9.39 -8.87 -1.14
CA LEU A 56 8.17 -8.56 -1.88
C LEU A 56 8.01 -9.43 -3.12
N ILE A 57 9.05 -9.59 -3.94
CA ILE A 57 8.96 -10.34 -5.21
C ILE A 57 8.67 -11.83 -4.94
N ASP A 58 9.30 -12.41 -3.93
CA ASP A 58 9.13 -13.84 -3.60
C ASP A 58 7.72 -14.11 -3.08
N ILE A 59 7.22 -13.26 -2.18
CA ILE A 59 5.86 -13.37 -1.64
C ILE A 59 4.84 -13.09 -2.75
N PHE A 60 5.05 -12.05 -3.56
CA PHE A 60 4.19 -11.75 -4.71
C PHE A 60 4.09 -12.94 -5.65
N ARG A 61 5.22 -13.58 -5.99
CA ARG A 61 5.25 -14.77 -6.85
C ARG A 61 4.45 -15.91 -6.24
N LEU A 62 4.66 -16.19 -4.96
CA LEU A 62 3.95 -17.23 -4.24
C LEU A 62 2.43 -16.98 -4.24
N THR A 63 2.01 -15.78 -3.82
CA THR A 63 0.59 -15.45 -3.60
C THR A 63 -0.18 -15.24 -4.90
N ASN A 64 0.44 -14.61 -5.91
CA ASN A 64 -0.24 -14.24 -7.15
C ASN A 64 -0.14 -15.30 -8.25
N TYR A 65 0.90 -16.15 -8.26
CA TYR A 65 1.08 -17.16 -9.31
C TYR A 65 0.90 -18.57 -8.80
N VAL A 66 1.59 -18.95 -7.71
CA VAL A 66 1.56 -20.34 -7.22
C VAL A 66 0.21 -20.66 -6.58
N THR A 67 -0.21 -19.87 -5.59
CA THR A 67 -1.51 -20.04 -4.93
C THR A 67 -2.60 -19.16 -5.53
N GLY A 68 -2.24 -18.29 -6.48
CA GLY A 68 -3.11 -17.27 -7.09
C GLY A 68 -4.47 -17.78 -7.57
N PRO A 69 -4.54 -18.87 -8.35
CA PRO A 69 -5.83 -19.39 -8.83
C PRO A 69 -6.80 -19.76 -7.70
N ILE A 70 -6.29 -20.33 -6.60
CA ILE A 70 -7.09 -20.73 -5.44
C ILE A 70 -7.52 -19.50 -4.63
N ILE A 71 -6.57 -18.59 -4.37
CA ILE A 71 -6.83 -17.33 -3.68
C ILE A 71 -7.86 -16.51 -4.44
N TYR A 72 -7.74 -16.39 -5.76
CA TYR A 72 -8.66 -15.65 -6.61
C TYR A 72 -10.10 -16.17 -6.49
N LYS A 73 -10.29 -17.50 -6.61
CA LYS A 73 -11.61 -18.13 -6.45
C LYS A 73 -12.24 -17.81 -5.09
N ARG A 74 -11.45 -17.77 -4.02
CA ARG A 74 -11.93 -17.45 -2.67
C ARG A 74 -12.13 -15.93 -2.49
N ALA A 75 -11.30 -15.10 -3.09
CA ALA A 75 -11.43 -13.64 -3.09
C ALA A 75 -12.72 -13.19 -3.76
N MET A 76 -13.14 -13.83 -4.86
CA MET A 76 -14.44 -13.56 -5.50
C MET A 76 -15.61 -13.71 -4.52
N ARG A 77 -15.52 -14.65 -3.56
CA ARG A 77 -16.52 -14.83 -2.50
C ARG A 77 -16.35 -13.82 -1.38
N GLN A 78 -15.12 -13.60 -0.90
CA GLN A 78 -14.81 -12.63 0.15
C GLN A 78 -15.32 -11.23 -0.20
N PHE A 79 -15.21 -10.83 -1.46
CA PHE A 79 -15.59 -9.50 -1.95
C PHE A 79 -16.94 -9.46 -2.66
N GLY A 80 -17.69 -10.57 -2.69
CA GLY A 80 -19.00 -10.61 -3.33
C GLY A 80 -18.99 -10.24 -4.81
N ALA A 81 -17.89 -10.51 -5.54
CA ALA A 81 -17.67 -10.01 -6.90
C ALA A 81 -18.64 -10.56 -7.96
N LEU A 82 -19.48 -11.55 -7.61
CA LEU A 82 -20.55 -12.10 -8.47
C LEU A 82 -21.95 -11.69 -7.99
N ILE A 83 -22.03 -10.82 -6.99
CA ILE A 83 -23.29 -10.28 -6.45
C ILE A 83 -23.49 -8.88 -7.06
N GLU A 84 -24.75 -8.50 -7.30
CA GLU A 84 -25.11 -7.16 -7.78
C GLU A 84 -24.57 -6.07 -6.83
N ARG A 85 -24.06 -4.96 -7.39
CA ARG A 85 -23.30 -3.94 -6.66
C ARG A 85 -24.12 -3.27 -5.56
N GLU A 86 -25.42 -3.16 -5.78
CA GLU A 86 -26.42 -2.63 -4.87
C GLU A 86 -26.50 -3.47 -3.58
N ASN A 87 -26.22 -4.77 -3.68
CA ASN A 87 -26.23 -5.71 -2.58
C ASN A 87 -24.84 -5.89 -1.92
N THR A 88 -23.81 -5.22 -2.43
CA THR A 88 -22.45 -5.22 -1.87
C THR A 88 -22.02 -3.79 -1.53
N PRO A 89 -22.55 -3.16 -0.47
CA PRO A 89 -22.37 -1.73 -0.22
C PRO A 89 -20.90 -1.33 0.00
N ASN A 90 -20.10 -2.18 0.64
CA ASN A 90 -18.67 -2.00 0.87
C ASN A 90 -17.93 -3.35 1.00
N SER A 91 -16.60 -3.29 1.02
CA SER A 91 -15.67 -4.43 1.25
C SER A 91 -14.95 -4.33 2.61
N GLY A 92 -15.54 -3.63 3.58
CA GLY A 92 -14.95 -3.34 4.89
C GLY A 92 -13.98 -2.17 4.87
N ILE A 93 -12.86 -2.32 4.15
CA ILE A 93 -11.80 -1.31 4.06
C ILE A 93 -12.02 -0.27 2.94
N GLY A 94 -12.97 -0.50 2.04
CA GLY A 94 -13.25 0.41 0.93
C GLY A 94 -14.57 0.09 0.24
N PHE A 95 -14.93 0.87 -0.79
CA PHE A 95 -16.22 0.72 -1.48
C PHE A 95 -16.34 -0.59 -2.27
N SER A 96 -15.37 -0.89 -3.12
CA SER A 96 -15.35 -2.13 -3.90
C SER A 96 -13.98 -2.35 -4.53
N LEU A 97 -13.56 -3.61 -4.63
CA LEU A 97 -12.44 -4.00 -5.47
C LEU A 97 -12.92 -4.26 -6.90
N ASN A 98 -12.16 -3.83 -7.90
CA ASN A 98 -12.44 -4.09 -9.32
C ASN A 98 -12.07 -5.54 -9.72
N LEU A 99 -12.50 -6.52 -8.92
CA LEU A 99 -12.31 -7.95 -9.18
C LEU A 99 -13.35 -8.44 -10.19
N GLY A 100 -12.93 -9.29 -11.13
CA GLY A 100 -13.83 -9.92 -12.11
C GLY A 100 -14.26 -9.03 -13.28
N GLN A 101 -13.75 -7.80 -13.37
CA GLN A 101 -13.94 -6.97 -14.57
C GLN A 101 -13.18 -7.57 -15.76
N LYS A 102 -13.80 -7.54 -16.95
CA LYS A 102 -13.30 -8.15 -18.19
C LYS A 102 -11.92 -7.64 -18.66
N GLN A 103 -11.38 -6.58 -18.05
CA GLN A 103 -10.12 -5.94 -18.43
C GLN A 103 -9.20 -5.74 -17.21
N PHE A 104 -8.90 -6.81 -16.46
CA PHE A 104 -7.83 -6.74 -15.47
C PHE A 104 -6.47 -6.61 -16.17
N ARG A 105 -5.93 -5.39 -16.18
CA ARG A 105 -4.54 -5.10 -16.58
C ARG A 105 -3.70 -4.81 -15.35
N SER A 106 -2.71 -5.67 -15.08
CA SER A 106 -1.64 -5.40 -14.11
C SER A 106 -0.60 -4.49 -14.76
N GLY A 107 -0.24 -3.40 -14.09
CA GLY A 107 0.92 -2.56 -14.42
C GLY A 107 1.91 -2.58 -13.28
N PHE A 108 2.19 -3.79 -12.78
CA PHE A 108 3.29 -4.02 -11.86
C PHE A 108 4.62 -3.73 -12.57
N VAL A 109 5.50 -2.98 -11.91
CA VAL A 109 6.86 -2.72 -12.37
C VAL A 109 7.83 -3.26 -11.32
N PRO A 110 8.79 -4.13 -11.66
CA PRO A 110 9.70 -4.71 -10.67
C PRO A 110 10.46 -3.65 -9.87
N PRO A 111 10.54 -3.80 -8.53
CA PRO A 111 11.37 -2.92 -7.71
C PRO A 111 12.85 -3.05 -8.07
N ASN A 112 13.58 -1.93 -7.97
CA ASN A 112 15.01 -1.83 -8.26
C ASN A 112 15.82 -1.31 -7.06
N ARG A 113 15.16 -1.08 -5.94
CA ARG A 113 15.73 -0.72 -4.64
C ARG A 113 14.99 -1.50 -3.56
N PHE A 114 15.72 -1.91 -2.54
CA PHE A 114 15.19 -2.81 -1.52
C PHE A 114 15.58 -2.35 -0.13
N LEU A 115 14.62 -2.37 0.78
CA LEU A 115 14.89 -2.34 2.21
C LEU A 115 15.35 -3.73 2.63
N ASP A 116 16.56 -3.78 3.18
CA ASP A 116 17.18 -4.96 3.77
C ASP A 116 17.32 -4.72 5.28
N GLY A 117 16.63 -5.54 6.09
CA GLY A 117 16.63 -5.41 7.54
C GLY A 117 15.54 -4.49 8.08
N ALA A 118 15.78 -3.91 9.25
CA ALA A 118 14.76 -3.24 10.06
C ALA A 118 14.35 -1.86 9.54
N GLU A 119 15.31 -1.06 9.12
CA GLU A 119 15.09 0.32 8.67
C GLU A 119 16.23 0.80 7.78
N ALA A 120 15.96 1.81 6.97
CA ALA A 120 16.96 2.51 6.17
C ALA A 120 16.61 3.99 6.02
N ASP A 121 17.59 4.86 6.27
CA ASP A 121 17.47 6.27 5.91
C ASP A 121 17.66 6.43 4.39
N VAL A 122 16.72 7.12 3.75
CA VAL A 122 16.73 7.35 2.30
C VAL A 122 16.53 8.81 1.99
N THR A 123 17.22 9.31 0.97
CA THR A 123 16.98 10.64 0.43
C THR A 123 16.32 10.52 -0.94
N ILE A 124 15.09 11.01 -1.07
CA ILE A 124 14.31 10.95 -2.30
C ILE A 124 13.94 12.38 -2.69
N ALA A 125 14.43 12.85 -3.85
CA ALA A 125 14.18 14.22 -4.34
C ALA A 125 14.49 15.32 -3.28
N GLY A 126 15.51 15.11 -2.45
CA GLY A 126 15.91 16.02 -1.37
C GLY A 126 15.16 15.82 -0.04
N LEU A 127 14.12 14.98 -0.02
CA LEU A 127 13.39 14.63 1.19
C LEU A 127 14.18 13.57 1.97
N LYS A 128 14.47 13.85 3.25
CA LYS A 128 15.02 12.86 4.19
C LYS A 128 13.87 12.03 4.76
N LEU A 129 13.81 10.77 4.38
CA LEU A 129 12.78 9.82 4.78
C LEU A 129 13.44 8.61 5.43
N LYS A 130 12.66 7.85 6.20
CA LYS A 130 13.07 6.55 6.72
C LYS A 130 12.10 5.48 6.22
N LEU A 131 12.61 4.43 5.59
CA LEU A 131 11.85 3.21 5.33
C LEU A 131 11.98 2.32 6.54
N VAL A 132 10.86 1.79 7.04
CA VAL A 132 10.84 0.93 8.23
C VAL A 132 10.09 -0.35 7.91
N HIS A 133 10.70 -1.49 8.24
CA HIS A 133 10.06 -2.79 8.14
C HIS A 133 9.06 -2.96 9.27
N ILE A 134 7.78 -3.03 8.90
CA ILE A 134 6.63 -3.16 9.80
C ILE A 134 5.79 -4.36 9.33
N PRO A 135 6.26 -5.60 9.57
CA PRO A 135 5.52 -6.78 9.16
C PRO A 135 4.16 -6.82 9.85
N GLY A 136 3.10 -7.00 9.07
CA GLY A 136 1.74 -6.76 9.50
C GLY A 136 0.76 -7.63 8.74
N GLU A 137 -0.03 -7.05 7.83
CA GLU A 137 -0.90 -7.81 6.92
C GLU A 137 -0.09 -8.82 6.10
N THR A 138 1.15 -8.46 5.75
CA THR A 138 2.12 -9.31 5.06
C THR A 138 3.53 -9.13 5.63
N ASP A 139 4.40 -10.13 5.41
CA ASP A 139 5.78 -10.12 5.92
C ASP A 139 6.67 -9.05 5.26
N ASP A 140 6.36 -8.64 4.03
CA ASP A 140 7.14 -7.64 3.27
C ASP A 140 6.71 -6.20 3.52
N GLN A 141 5.83 -5.97 4.50
CA GLN A 141 5.24 -4.67 4.71
C GLN A 141 6.22 -3.63 5.27
N ILE A 142 6.23 -2.45 4.65
CA ILE A 142 7.06 -1.31 5.03
C ILE A 142 6.24 -0.04 5.22
N ALA A 143 6.69 0.79 6.14
CA ALA A 143 6.24 2.15 6.35
C ALA A 143 7.22 3.15 5.75
N VAL A 144 6.72 4.32 5.41
CA VAL A 144 7.53 5.49 5.13
C VAL A 144 7.33 6.50 6.26
N TYR A 145 8.41 6.85 6.95
CA TYR A 145 8.42 7.91 7.94
C TYR A 145 9.06 9.16 7.36
N TRP A 146 8.40 10.31 7.52
CA TRP A 146 8.94 11.63 7.18
C TRP A 146 9.18 12.43 8.46
N PRO A 147 10.43 12.44 8.99
CA PRO A 147 10.76 13.05 10.27
C PRO A 147 10.41 14.54 10.33
N GLU A 148 10.76 15.30 9.28
CA GLU A 148 10.54 16.75 9.22
C GLU A 148 9.06 17.14 9.33
N LYS A 149 8.14 16.27 8.87
CA LYS A 149 6.70 16.50 8.93
C LYS A 149 6.02 15.75 10.05
N GLU A 150 6.76 14.97 10.84
CA GLU A 150 6.17 14.11 11.85
C GLU A 150 5.00 13.30 11.26
N ALA A 151 5.24 12.68 10.10
CA ALA A 151 4.22 11.97 9.35
C ALA A 151 4.65 10.53 9.09
N LEU A 152 3.80 9.57 9.49
CA LEU A 152 4.00 8.15 9.19
C LEU A 152 2.95 7.66 8.19
N PHE A 153 3.45 7.13 7.08
CA PHE A 153 2.66 6.38 6.10
C PHE A 153 2.76 4.90 6.47
N CYS A 154 1.75 4.40 7.16
CA CYS A 154 1.78 3.13 7.89
C CYS A 154 1.28 1.91 7.10
N ALA A 155 1.22 2.02 5.77
CA ALA A 155 0.66 1.00 4.90
C ALA A 155 -0.77 0.61 5.37
N ASP A 156 -0.99 -0.69 5.58
CA ASP A 156 -2.25 -1.30 5.97
C ASP A 156 -2.20 -1.86 7.41
N ASP A 157 -1.35 -1.31 8.27
CA ASP A 157 -1.36 -1.68 9.70
C ASP A 157 -2.31 -0.83 10.55
N VAL A 158 -2.65 0.37 10.09
CA VAL A 158 -3.69 1.20 10.70
C VAL A 158 -4.74 1.49 9.68
N TYR A 159 -5.97 1.20 10.01
CA TYR A 159 -7.14 1.73 9.34
C TYR A 159 -8.35 1.59 10.27
N LYS A 160 -9.49 2.17 9.91
CA LYS A 160 -10.69 2.21 10.78
C LYS A 160 -11.52 0.92 10.76
N ALA A 161 -10.85 -0.23 10.71
CA ALA A 161 -11.46 -1.54 10.83
C ALA A 161 -10.53 -2.49 11.58
N PHE A 162 -11.09 -3.53 12.19
CA PHE A 162 -10.25 -4.58 12.76
C PHE A 162 -9.58 -5.35 11.61
N PRO A 163 -8.25 -5.48 11.60
CA PRO A 163 -7.55 -6.09 10.49
C PRO A 163 -7.79 -7.59 10.43
N ASN A 164 -7.66 -8.17 9.23
CA ASN A 164 -7.64 -9.61 9.09
C ASN A 164 -6.34 -10.16 9.68
N LEU A 165 -6.42 -10.94 10.77
CA LEU A 165 -5.29 -11.74 11.25
C LEU A 165 -4.99 -12.93 10.31
N TYR A 166 -6.02 -13.33 9.57
CA TYR A 166 -5.97 -14.29 8.48
C TYR A 166 -7.06 -13.91 7.48
N ALA A 167 -6.69 -13.67 6.23
CA ALA A 167 -7.67 -13.33 5.20
C ALA A 167 -8.49 -14.57 4.82
N ILE A 168 -9.82 -14.44 4.78
CA ILE A 168 -10.74 -15.55 4.43
C ILE A 168 -10.43 -16.11 3.01
N ARG A 169 -9.85 -15.28 2.12
CA ARG A 169 -9.34 -15.70 0.80
C ARG A 169 -8.16 -16.69 0.85
N GLY A 170 -7.52 -16.86 1.99
CA GLY A 170 -6.46 -17.85 2.23
C GLY A 170 -5.07 -17.32 1.91
N THR A 171 -4.45 -16.66 2.88
CA THR A 171 -3.05 -16.21 2.85
C THR A 171 -2.29 -16.85 4.01
N PRO A 172 -0.94 -16.79 4.04
CA PRO A 172 -0.21 -17.01 5.29
C PRO A 172 -0.80 -16.18 6.44
N PHE A 173 -0.63 -16.66 7.67
CA PHE A 173 -1.03 -15.89 8.86
C PHE A 173 -0.29 -14.56 8.87
N ALA A 174 -1.01 -13.48 9.13
CA ALA A 174 -0.42 -12.17 9.20
C ALA A 174 0.57 -12.11 10.37
N ALA A 175 1.74 -11.52 10.16
CA ALA A 175 2.87 -11.56 11.09
C ALA A 175 2.75 -10.60 12.28
N TRP A 176 1.52 -10.38 12.74
CA TRP A 176 1.15 -9.49 13.84
C TRP A 176 2.00 -9.67 15.09
N ASN A 177 2.41 -10.91 15.43
CA ASN A 177 3.25 -11.14 16.62
C ASN A 177 4.68 -10.61 16.49
N CYS A 178 5.28 -10.61 15.29
CA CYS A 178 6.61 -10.03 15.06
C CYS A 178 6.54 -8.51 14.82
N GLY A 179 5.46 -8.04 14.19
CA GLY A 179 5.22 -6.62 13.94
C GLY A 179 4.98 -5.81 15.21
N ARG A 180 4.12 -6.29 16.11
CA ARG A 180 3.56 -5.53 17.23
C ARG A 180 4.60 -4.83 18.12
N SER A 181 5.74 -5.44 18.40
CA SER A 181 6.80 -4.84 19.23
C SER A 181 7.45 -3.63 18.55
N ARG A 182 7.82 -3.79 17.27
CA ARG A 182 8.41 -2.72 16.46
C ARG A 182 7.37 -1.66 16.09
N TRP A 183 6.12 -2.08 15.92
CA TRP A 183 4.96 -1.22 15.74
C TRP A 183 4.73 -0.30 16.94
N ILE A 184 4.76 -0.85 18.15
CA ILE A 184 4.66 -0.09 19.40
C ILE A 184 5.87 0.83 19.57
N GLU A 185 7.07 0.42 19.16
CA GLU A 185 8.25 1.29 19.16
C GLU A 185 8.12 2.45 18.17
N CYS A 186 7.73 2.19 16.92
CA CYS A 186 7.48 3.21 15.92
C CYS A 186 6.41 4.19 16.41
N THR A 187 5.27 3.71 16.90
CA THR A 187 4.17 4.57 17.38
C THR A 187 4.46 5.37 18.63
N ARG A 188 5.33 4.88 19.51
CA ARG A 188 5.80 5.63 20.69
C ARG A 188 6.88 6.65 20.37
N SER A 189 7.68 6.42 19.34
CA SER A 189 8.82 7.27 18.99
C SER A 189 8.52 8.22 17.82
N MET A 190 7.43 8.00 17.07
CA MET A 190 7.11 8.66 15.80
C MET A 190 5.60 8.51 15.51
N PRO A 191 4.79 9.50 15.10
CA PRO A 191 4.78 10.95 15.28
C PRO A 191 3.35 11.48 15.62
N SER A 192 3.08 12.80 15.45
CA SER A 192 1.76 13.42 15.71
C SER A 192 0.67 13.12 14.66
N THR A 193 1.03 12.64 13.46
CA THR A 193 0.08 12.42 12.34
C THR A 193 0.28 11.10 11.59
N TRP A 194 -0.83 10.42 11.32
CA TRP A 194 -0.87 9.08 10.71
C TRP A 194 -1.59 9.13 9.37
N PHE A 195 -1.02 8.52 8.33
CA PHE A 195 -1.61 8.40 7.01
C PHE A 195 -1.69 6.92 6.60
N PRO A 196 -2.87 6.29 6.67
CA PRO A 196 -3.07 4.95 6.11
C PRO A 196 -3.11 5.02 4.59
N VAL A 197 -2.72 3.93 3.90
CA VAL A 197 -2.86 3.87 2.43
C VAL A 197 -4.33 3.83 2.02
N ILE A 198 -5.17 3.23 2.86
CA ILE A 198 -6.62 3.22 2.71
C ILE A 198 -7.20 4.51 3.31
N PRO A 199 -7.63 5.47 2.48
CA PRO A 199 -7.99 6.80 2.95
C PRO A 199 -9.36 6.82 3.63
N ASP A 200 -9.50 7.75 4.59
CA ASP A 200 -10.79 8.10 5.20
C ASP A 200 -11.07 9.60 5.03
N PRO A 201 -12.19 10.00 4.40
CA PRO A 201 -12.60 11.41 4.28
C PRO A 201 -12.93 12.10 5.63
N LEU A 202 -12.94 11.39 6.76
CA LEU A 202 -13.19 11.95 8.09
C LEU A 202 -11.91 12.26 8.89
N TRP A 203 -10.71 11.89 8.43
CA TRP A 203 -9.47 12.15 9.16
C TRP A 203 -9.15 13.65 9.27
N GLU A 204 -9.50 14.44 8.24
CA GLU A 204 -9.33 15.90 8.25
C GLU A 204 -10.25 16.62 9.25
N ARG A 205 -11.38 16.02 9.66
CA ARG A 205 -12.40 16.70 10.49
C ARG A 205 -12.10 16.74 11.99
N ARG A 206 -11.04 16.09 12.49
CA ARG A 206 -10.73 16.09 13.94
C ARG A 206 -9.73 17.17 14.39
N ARG A 207 -9.17 17.97 13.48
CA ARG A 207 -8.29 19.09 13.86
C ARG A 207 -9.02 20.40 14.19
N SER A 208 -10.33 20.50 14.01
CA SER A 208 -11.10 21.72 14.28
C SER A 208 -11.80 21.76 15.65
N ARG A 209 -11.63 20.75 16.50
CA ARG A 209 -12.09 20.84 17.89
C ARG A 209 -10.88 21.05 18.80
N ASN A 210 -10.59 22.33 19.04
CA ASN A 210 -9.85 22.74 20.23
C ASN A 210 -10.53 22.11 21.43
N CYS A 211 -9.84 21.19 22.10
CA CYS A 211 -10.18 20.82 23.46
C CYS A 211 -9.87 22.03 24.34
N CYS A 212 -10.92 22.74 24.76
CA CYS A 212 -10.92 23.44 26.03
C CYS A 212 -11.18 22.42 27.15
#